data_AF-A0A0G1VP23-F1
#
_entry.id   AF-A0A0G1VP23-F1
#
_cell.length_a   1.000
_cell.length_b   1.000
_cell.length_c   1.000
_cell.angle_alpha   90.00
_cell.angle_beta   90.00
_cell.angle_gamma   90.00
#
_symmetry.space_group_name_H-M   'P 1'
#
loop_
_entity.id
_entity.type
_entity.pdbx_description
1 polymer ?
#
loop_
_entity_poly.entity_id
_entity_poly.type
_entity_poly.pdbx_seq_one_letter_code
_entity_poly.pdbx_strand_id
1 'polypeptide(L)'
;MRARYILILTVLFVAGSALIVLGVNRSNTNTEPIACTMEAKICPDGSAVGRTGPKCEFAECPEALTPPAPVPTSGDVMLGIGEEGTVGDLRITFSTFVQDSRCPTDVVCIQAGRVVAGVILSTAANSETKNMSSDDAPYLFDGHRVSIASVTPSPVSTKKIAEGEYRVAFHVAVAENASGNKNTGTIKGLVTLSPTCPVERMPPEPQCAPKPYQTEVKVFDVKGSKIIKSTRTGSDGSFAVTLPVGNYKIQAGTENRLPSCSPIVVTLPAETILVDISCDTGIR
;
A
#
# COMPACT_ATOMS: atom_id res chain seq x y z
N MET A 1 62.21 24.36 -46.83
CA MET A 1 60.92 23.92 -46.25
C MET A 1 60.65 24.41 -44.82
N ARG A 2 61.65 24.52 -43.93
CA ARG A 2 61.43 24.89 -42.51
C ARG A 2 60.96 26.35 -42.27
N ALA A 3 61.43 27.33 -43.05
CA ALA A 3 61.07 28.74 -42.85
C ALA A 3 59.59 29.06 -43.15
N ARG A 4 59.00 28.42 -44.16
CA ARG A 4 57.57 28.61 -44.49
C ARG A 4 56.64 28.04 -43.42
N TYR A 5 57.05 26.98 -42.74
CA TYR A 5 56.26 26.36 -41.68
C TYR A 5 56.25 27.20 -40.39
N ILE A 6 57.39 27.85 -40.06
CA ILE A 6 57.49 28.77 -38.92
C ILE A 6 56.61 30.02 -39.14
N LEU A 7 56.55 30.53 -40.38
CA LEU A 7 55.71 31.68 -40.72
C LEU A 7 54.21 31.34 -40.64
N ILE A 8 53.82 30.12 -41.02
CA ILE A 8 52.42 29.66 -40.87
C ILE A 8 52.05 29.46 -39.39
N LEU A 9 52.94 28.86 -38.59
CA LEU A 9 52.68 28.65 -37.16
C LEU A 9 52.58 29.96 -36.38
N THR A 10 53.42 30.95 -36.71
CA THR A 10 53.35 32.28 -36.07
C THR A 10 52.06 33.02 -36.43
N VAL A 11 51.62 32.97 -37.68
CA VAL A 11 50.33 33.57 -38.10
C VAL A 11 49.14 32.88 -37.41
N LEU A 12 49.15 31.56 -37.29
CA LEU A 12 48.09 30.82 -36.59
C LEU A 12 48.03 31.13 -35.10
N PHE A 13 49.19 31.32 -34.45
CA PHE A 13 49.23 31.65 -33.02
C PHE A 13 48.76 33.08 -32.73
N VAL A 14 49.10 34.04 -33.62
CA VAL A 14 48.64 35.43 -33.52
C VAL A 14 47.13 35.53 -33.81
N ALA A 15 46.63 34.80 -34.81
CA ALA A 15 45.19 34.75 -35.10
C ALA A 15 44.39 34.06 -33.99
N GLY A 16 44.91 32.97 -33.43
CA GLY A 16 44.30 32.25 -32.31
C GLY A 16 44.24 33.08 -31.03
N SER A 17 45.31 33.81 -30.70
CA SER A 17 45.34 34.70 -29.53
C SER A 17 44.42 35.92 -29.69
N ALA A 18 44.29 36.49 -30.89
CA ALA A 18 43.34 37.55 -31.17
C ALA A 18 41.87 37.09 -30.99
N LEU A 19 41.54 35.86 -31.37
CA LEU A 19 40.22 35.25 -31.16
C LEU A 19 39.89 35.04 -29.67
N ILE A 20 40.89 34.70 -28.85
CA ILE A 20 40.71 34.54 -27.41
C ILE A 20 40.49 35.90 -26.72
N VAL A 21 41.19 36.96 -27.15
CA VAL A 21 41.01 38.31 -26.58
C VAL A 21 39.67 38.94 -26.98
N LEU A 22 39.16 38.66 -28.18
CA LEU A 22 37.85 39.13 -28.65
C LEU A 22 36.68 38.26 -28.14
N GLY A 23 36.93 37.01 -27.72
CA GLY A 23 35.92 36.05 -27.28
C GLY A 23 35.53 36.11 -25.80
N VAL A 24 36.28 36.84 -24.95
CA VAL A 24 35.90 37.05 -23.54
C VAL A 24 34.90 38.21 -23.46
N ASN A 25 33.70 37.99 -24.01
CA ASN A 25 32.56 38.84 -23.76
C ASN A 25 32.07 38.55 -22.35
N ARG A 26 32.24 39.52 -21.43
CA ARG A 26 31.74 39.46 -20.06
C ARG A 26 30.22 39.23 -20.06
N SER A 27 29.76 38.00 -19.85
CA SER A 27 28.43 37.77 -19.28
C SER A 27 28.48 38.10 -17.80
N ASN A 28 28.52 39.39 -17.48
CA ASN A 28 28.28 39.88 -16.15
C ASN A 28 26.76 40.06 -15.99
N THR A 29 26.02 38.96 -15.85
CA THR A 29 24.63 39.02 -15.42
C THR A 29 24.65 39.38 -13.93
N ASN A 30 24.62 40.68 -13.66
CA ASN A 30 24.24 41.21 -12.35
C ASN A 30 22.78 40.81 -12.09
N THR A 31 22.54 39.60 -11.60
CA THR A 31 21.32 39.28 -10.88
C THR A 31 21.46 39.90 -9.49
N GLU A 32 21.02 41.15 -9.37
CA GLU A 32 20.76 41.77 -8.09
C GLU A 32 19.84 40.81 -7.29
N PRO A 33 20.16 40.47 -6.03
CA PRO A 33 19.35 39.53 -5.26
C PRO A 33 17.99 40.16 -4.98
N ILE A 34 16.98 39.75 -5.75
CA ILE A 34 15.58 40.12 -5.51
C ILE A 34 15.14 39.46 -4.21
N ALA A 35 14.87 40.28 -3.20
CA ALA A 35 14.33 39.81 -1.93
C ALA A 35 12.82 39.66 -2.04
N CYS A 36 12.34 38.42 -2.08
CA CYS A 36 10.90 38.12 -2.01
C CYS A 36 10.42 38.04 -0.56
N THR A 37 9.13 38.29 -0.34
CA THR A 37 8.50 38.13 0.98
C THR A 37 8.44 36.66 1.40
N MET A 38 8.60 36.38 2.70
CA MET A 38 8.67 35.01 3.26
C MET A 38 7.29 34.38 3.46
N GLU A 39 6.38 34.56 2.50
CA GLU A 39 5.03 34.01 2.56
C GLU A 39 5.03 32.56 2.05
N ALA A 40 4.22 31.72 2.70
CA ALA A 40 4.01 30.34 2.32
C ALA A 40 2.58 30.11 1.84
N LYS A 41 2.43 29.43 0.71
CA LYS A 41 1.14 28.94 0.19
C LYS A 41 1.05 27.44 0.46
N ILE A 42 -0.06 27.01 1.08
CA ILE A 42 -0.32 25.60 1.34
C ILE A 42 -0.82 24.91 0.08
N CYS A 43 -0.22 23.77 -0.24
CA CYS A 43 -0.58 22.92 -1.36
C CYS A 43 -1.64 21.87 -0.94
N PRO A 44 -2.38 21.27 -1.89
CA PRO A 44 -3.41 20.26 -1.58
C PRO A 44 -2.88 19.01 -0.85
N ASP A 45 -1.59 18.70 -0.97
CA ASP A 45 -0.89 17.62 -0.27
C ASP A 45 -0.49 17.98 1.18
N GLY A 46 -0.74 19.22 1.61
CA GLY A 46 -0.35 19.76 2.92
C GLY A 46 1.07 20.35 2.98
N SER A 47 1.84 20.28 1.90
CA SER A 47 3.15 20.93 1.80
C SER A 47 3.02 22.46 1.66
N ALA A 48 4.12 23.19 1.86
CA ALA A 48 4.15 24.65 1.78
C ALA A 48 5.18 25.12 0.76
N VAL A 49 4.76 25.97 -0.18
CA VAL A 49 5.64 26.57 -1.20
C VAL A 49 5.79 28.07 -0.98
N GLY A 50 7.02 28.58 -1.14
CA GLY A 50 7.34 30.00 -1.05
C GLY A 50 7.28 30.73 -2.39
N ARG A 51 7.49 32.04 -2.36
CA ARG A 51 7.70 32.85 -3.57
C ARG A 51 9.09 32.62 -4.16
N THR A 52 9.18 32.54 -5.48
CA THR A 52 10.43 32.34 -6.23
C THR A 52 10.44 33.13 -7.54
N GLY A 53 11.61 33.19 -8.18
CA GLY A 53 11.82 33.84 -9.47
C GLY A 53 11.85 35.37 -9.44
N PRO A 54 12.12 36.01 -10.59
CA PRO A 54 12.32 37.46 -10.70
C PRO A 54 11.05 38.29 -10.46
N LYS A 55 9.87 37.64 -10.44
CA LYS A 55 8.57 38.27 -10.15
C LYS A 55 8.01 37.91 -8.77
N CYS A 56 8.74 37.14 -7.95
CA CYS A 56 8.29 36.67 -6.63
C CYS A 56 6.91 35.98 -6.68
N GLU A 57 6.70 35.13 -7.67
CA GLU A 57 5.48 34.33 -7.83
C GLU A 57 5.61 33.05 -6.98
N PHE A 58 4.49 32.49 -6.49
CA PHE A 58 4.56 31.22 -5.76
C PHE A 58 5.10 30.12 -6.67
N ALA A 59 6.05 29.34 -6.16
CA ALA A 59 6.47 28.12 -6.85
C ALA A 59 5.25 27.21 -7.06
N GLU A 60 5.25 26.46 -8.16
CA GLU A 60 4.22 25.46 -8.41
C GLU A 60 4.25 24.41 -7.29
N CYS A 61 3.06 23.98 -6.86
CA CYS A 61 2.96 22.88 -5.91
C CYS A 61 3.58 21.64 -6.55
N PRO A 62 4.31 20.80 -5.78
CA PRO A 62 4.72 19.51 -6.30
C PRO A 62 3.47 18.78 -6.79
N GLU A 63 3.47 18.35 -8.05
CA GLU A 63 2.45 17.44 -8.53
C GLU A 63 2.49 16.23 -7.61
N ALA A 64 1.39 16.00 -6.88
CA ALA A 64 1.27 14.84 -6.04
C ALA A 64 1.46 13.62 -6.93
N LEU A 65 2.65 13.01 -6.87
CA LEU A 65 2.84 11.64 -7.31
C LEU A 65 1.95 10.83 -6.39
N THR A 66 0.69 10.65 -6.78
CA THR A 66 -0.17 9.65 -6.17
C THR A 66 0.66 8.37 -6.16
N PRO A 67 0.91 7.76 -4.99
CA PRO A 67 1.49 6.43 -4.95
C PRO A 67 0.70 5.58 -5.94
N PRO A 68 1.35 4.72 -6.76
CA PRO A 68 0.63 3.83 -7.66
C PRO A 68 -0.46 3.18 -6.82
N ALA A 69 -1.72 3.34 -7.25
CA ALA A 69 -2.86 2.78 -6.56
C ALA A 69 -2.50 1.34 -6.17
N PRO A 70 -2.69 0.93 -4.91
CA PRO A 70 -2.35 -0.42 -4.50
C PRO A 70 -3.02 -1.36 -5.50
N VAL A 71 -2.20 -2.14 -6.23
CA VAL A 71 -2.69 -3.13 -7.19
C VAL A 71 -3.74 -3.94 -6.44
N PRO A 72 -4.99 -4.03 -6.95
CA PRO A 72 -6.04 -4.72 -6.24
C PRO A 72 -5.54 -6.14 -5.91
N THR A 73 -5.33 -6.40 -4.63
CA THR A 73 -4.87 -7.72 -4.14
C THR A 73 -6.00 -8.75 -4.23
N SER A 74 -7.22 -8.30 -4.52
CA SER A 74 -8.38 -9.11 -4.86
C SER A 74 -9.19 -8.40 -5.96
N GLY A 75 -9.74 -9.14 -6.89
CA GLY A 75 -10.52 -8.58 -7.98
C GLY A 75 -10.90 -9.61 -9.02
N ASP A 76 -11.68 -9.15 -10.00
CA ASP A 76 -12.06 -9.95 -11.16
C ASP A 76 -11.13 -9.64 -12.33
N VAL A 77 -10.68 -10.69 -13.02
CA VAL A 77 -9.91 -10.57 -14.27
C VAL A 77 -10.62 -11.29 -15.40
N MET A 78 -10.92 -10.57 -16.47
CA MET A 78 -11.62 -11.10 -17.64
C MET A 78 -10.59 -11.54 -18.69
N LEU A 79 -10.58 -12.81 -19.07
CA LEU A 79 -9.60 -13.39 -19.99
C LEU A 79 -10.25 -14.16 -21.14
N GLY A 80 -9.71 -14.00 -22.34
CA GLY A 80 -9.91 -14.89 -23.49
C GLY A 80 -8.94 -16.06 -23.50
N ILE A 81 -9.19 -17.05 -24.37
CA ILE A 81 -8.30 -18.21 -24.50
C ILE A 81 -6.91 -17.75 -24.97
N GLY A 82 -5.88 -18.17 -24.26
CA GLY A 82 -4.48 -17.78 -24.48
C GLY A 82 -4.11 -16.44 -23.85
N GLU A 83 -5.07 -15.68 -23.30
CA GLU A 83 -4.79 -14.43 -22.59
C GLU A 83 -4.35 -14.71 -21.16
N GLU A 84 -3.60 -13.75 -20.62
CA GLU A 84 -3.05 -13.80 -19.28
C GLU A 84 -3.45 -12.55 -18.48
N GLY A 85 -3.82 -12.76 -17.22
CA GLY A 85 -4.18 -11.73 -16.27
C GLY A 85 -3.38 -11.85 -14.98
N THR A 86 -3.25 -10.74 -14.27
CA THR A 86 -2.54 -10.71 -12.98
C THR A 86 -3.42 -10.04 -11.92
N VAL A 87 -3.46 -10.64 -10.72
CA VAL A 87 -4.11 -10.08 -9.52
C VAL A 87 -3.16 -10.31 -8.34
N GLY A 88 -2.64 -9.22 -7.77
CA GLY A 88 -1.53 -9.31 -6.83
C GLY A 88 -0.28 -9.93 -7.49
N ASP A 89 0.27 -10.97 -6.88
CA ASP A 89 1.40 -11.79 -7.38
C ASP A 89 0.96 -13.03 -8.16
N LEU A 90 -0.35 -13.30 -8.22
CA LEU A 90 -0.91 -14.40 -9.00
C LEU A 90 -1.05 -14.02 -10.47
N ARG A 91 -0.52 -14.89 -11.33
CA ARG A 91 -0.68 -14.86 -12.78
C ARG A 91 -1.60 -16.01 -13.21
N ILE A 92 -2.67 -15.67 -13.92
CA ILE A 92 -3.69 -16.59 -14.42
C ILE A 92 -3.64 -16.55 -15.94
N THR A 93 -3.41 -17.68 -16.58
CA THR A 93 -3.54 -17.85 -18.03
C THR A 93 -4.73 -18.74 -18.32
N PHE A 94 -5.68 -18.26 -19.11
CA PHE A 94 -6.80 -19.08 -19.54
C PHE A 94 -6.37 -19.93 -20.73
N SER A 95 -6.07 -21.21 -20.51
CA SER A 95 -5.41 -22.05 -21.51
C SER A 95 -6.37 -22.70 -22.50
N THR A 96 -7.50 -23.22 -22.02
CA THR A 96 -8.46 -23.92 -22.88
C THR A 96 -9.86 -23.94 -22.29
N PHE A 97 -10.87 -23.94 -23.14
CA PHE A 97 -12.24 -24.10 -22.73
C PHE A 97 -12.63 -25.59 -22.80
N VAL A 98 -12.86 -26.22 -21.64
CA VAL A 98 -13.02 -27.69 -21.55
C VAL A 98 -14.47 -28.10 -21.79
N GLN A 99 -15.44 -27.42 -21.18
CA GLN A 99 -16.86 -27.76 -21.30
C GLN A 99 -17.77 -26.56 -21.04
N ASP A 100 -18.79 -26.37 -21.89
CA ASP A 100 -19.88 -25.41 -21.69
C ASP A 100 -21.18 -26.18 -21.65
N SER A 101 -21.79 -26.27 -20.47
CA SER A 101 -23.12 -26.85 -20.30
C SER A 101 -24.11 -25.80 -19.80
N ARG A 102 -23.81 -24.50 -19.95
CA ARG A 102 -24.72 -23.42 -19.55
C ARG A 102 -26.04 -23.53 -20.32
N CYS A 103 -27.15 -23.26 -19.64
CA CYS A 103 -28.46 -23.25 -20.27
C CYS A 103 -28.52 -22.11 -21.29
N PRO A 104 -28.82 -22.39 -22.58
CA PRO A 104 -29.04 -21.34 -23.55
C PRO A 104 -30.15 -20.37 -23.11
N THR A 105 -29.97 -19.08 -23.36
CA THR A 105 -30.91 -18.06 -22.86
C THR A 105 -32.27 -18.09 -23.55
N ASP A 106 -32.38 -18.81 -24.67
CA ASP A 106 -33.58 -19.01 -25.48
C ASP A 106 -34.25 -20.38 -25.26
N VAL A 107 -33.84 -21.13 -24.25
CA VAL A 107 -34.45 -22.43 -23.88
C VAL A 107 -34.70 -22.52 -22.37
N VAL A 108 -35.52 -23.48 -21.96
CA VAL A 108 -35.80 -23.78 -20.54
C VAL A 108 -35.14 -25.10 -20.17
N CYS A 109 -34.14 -25.06 -19.29
CA CYS A 109 -33.43 -26.26 -18.82
C CYS A 109 -33.99 -26.78 -17.49
N ILE A 110 -33.93 -28.10 -17.31
CA ILE A 110 -34.32 -28.78 -16.05
C ILE A 110 -33.16 -28.76 -15.02
N GLN A 111 -31.91 -28.70 -15.48
CA GLN A 111 -30.70 -28.80 -14.64
C GLN A 111 -29.86 -27.52 -14.71
N ALA A 112 -29.14 -27.21 -13.62
CA ALA A 112 -28.17 -26.12 -13.58
C ALA A 112 -26.95 -26.49 -14.46
N GLY A 113 -26.69 -25.68 -15.48
CA GLY A 113 -25.50 -25.81 -16.30
C GLY A 113 -24.22 -25.40 -15.55
N ARG A 114 -23.07 -25.89 -16.00
CA ARG A 114 -21.74 -25.48 -15.51
C ARG A 114 -20.78 -25.21 -16.66
N VAL A 115 -19.72 -24.47 -16.37
CA VAL A 115 -18.58 -24.28 -17.27
C VAL A 115 -17.34 -24.87 -16.64
N VAL A 116 -16.51 -25.55 -17.44
CA VAL A 116 -15.18 -25.99 -17.05
C VAL A 116 -14.14 -25.28 -17.91
N ALA A 117 -13.24 -24.54 -17.27
CA ALA A 117 -12.13 -23.84 -17.91
C ALA A 117 -10.79 -24.45 -17.46
N GLY A 118 -9.91 -24.76 -18.40
CA GLY A 118 -8.52 -25.08 -18.14
C GLY A 118 -7.74 -23.79 -17.94
N VAL A 119 -7.06 -23.67 -16.80
CA VAL A 119 -6.24 -22.51 -16.45
C VAL A 119 -4.84 -22.94 -16.04
N ILE A 120 -3.89 -22.05 -16.23
CA ILE A 120 -2.55 -22.15 -15.66
C ILE A 120 -2.45 -21.07 -14.58
N LEU A 121 -2.23 -21.49 -13.35
CA LEU A 121 -2.01 -20.62 -12.20
C LEU A 121 -0.53 -20.60 -11.90
N SER A 122 0.06 -19.42 -11.79
CA SER A 122 1.49 -19.29 -11.49
C SER A 122 1.78 -18.12 -10.56
N THR A 123 2.74 -18.33 -9.67
CA THR A 123 3.41 -17.30 -8.88
C THR A 123 4.92 -17.36 -9.16
N ALA A 124 5.72 -16.54 -8.48
CA ALA A 124 7.17 -16.65 -8.55
C ALA A 124 7.71 -18.00 -8.05
N ALA A 125 6.96 -18.70 -7.18
CA ALA A 125 7.38 -19.94 -6.54
C ALA A 125 6.83 -21.20 -7.23
N ASN A 126 5.56 -21.17 -7.67
CA ASN A 126 4.85 -22.36 -8.12
C ASN A 126 4.10 -22.13 -9.44
N SER A 127 3.86 -23.20 -10.19
CA SER A 127 3.02 -23.18 -11.38
C SER A 127 2.24 -24.49 -11.49
N GLU A 128 0.93 -24.41 -11.69
CA GLU A 128 0.03 -25.55 -11.81
C GLU A 128 -1.00 -25.34 -12.91
N THR A 129 -1.31 -26.39 -13.66
CA THR A 129 -2.44 -26.40 -14.61
C THR A 129 -3.64 -27.07 -13.96
N LYS A 130 -4.78 -26.37 -13.94
CA LYS A 130 -6.00 -26.83 -13.27
C LYS A 130 -7.22 -26.66 -14.18
N ASN A 131 -8.07 -27.69 -14.23
CA ASN A 131 -9.43 -27.56 -14.74
C ASN A 131 -10.31 -27.07 -13.59
N MET A 132 -10.91 -25.90 -13.76
CA MET A 132 -11.78 -25.25 -12.79
C MET A 132 -13.23 -25.28 -13.28
N SER A 133 -14.16 -25.69 -12.41
CA SER A 133 -15.58 -25.62 -12.70
C SER A 133 -16.23 -24.37 -12.10
N SER A 134 -17.24 -23.83 -12.75
CA SER A 134 -17.97 -22.63 -12.28
C SER A 134 -18.82 -22.86 -11.03
N ASP A 135 -19.15 -24.12 -10.74
CA ASP A 135 -19.91 -24.57 -9.58
C ASP A 135 -19.02 -25.11 -8.45
N ASP A 136 -17.69 -25.20 -8.66
CA ASP A 136 -16.75 -25.61 -7.62
C ASP A 136 -16.51 -24.50 -6.60
N ALA A 137 -16.13 -24.90 -5.38
CA ALA A 137 -15.63 -23.96 -4.38
C ALA A 137 -14.33 -23.28 -4.88
N PRO A 138 -14.04 -22.03 -4.45
CA PRO A 138 -12.82 -21.34 -4.85
C PRO A 138 -11.57 -22.18 -4.55
N TYR A 139 -10.78 -22.39 -5.59
CA TYR A 139 -9.55 -23.18 -5.53
C TYR A 139 -8.43 -22.37 -4.87
N LEU A 140 -7.75 -22.96 -3.90
CA LEU A 140 -6.66 -22.33 -3.17
C LEU A 140 -5.32 -22.62 -3.86
N PHE A 141 -4.65 -21.57 -4.33
CA PHE A 141 -3.32 -21.65 -4.94
C PHE A 141 -2.42 -20.55 -4.39
N ASP A 142 -1.33 -20.94 -3.71
CA ASP A 142 -0.30 -20.05 -3.16
C ASP A 142 -0.85 -18.82 -2.40
N GLY A 143 -1.86 -19.03 -1.55
CA GLY A 143 -2.49 -17.95 -0.78
C GLY A 143 -3.60 -17.19 -1.50
N HIS A 144 -3.97 -17.58 -2.72
CA HIS A 144 -5.07 -17.01 -3.49
C HIS A 144 -6.22 -17.99 -3.64
N ARG A 145 -7.45 -17.50 -3.47
CA ARG A 145 -8.69 -18.23 -3.78
C ARG A 145 -9.17 -17.78 -5.15
N VAL A 146 -9.11 -18.69 -6.12
CA VAL A 146 -9.51 -18.42 -7.50
C VAL A 146 -10.82 -19.14 -7.80
N SER A 147 -11.75 -18.46 -8.46
CA SER A 147 -13.03 -19.05 -8.91
C SER A 147 -13.48 -18.42 -10.22
N ILE A 148 -14.39 -19.07 -10.95
CA ILE A 148 -15.01 -18.49 -12.14
C ILE A 148 -16.20 -17.64 -11.69
N ALA A 149 -16.12 -16.33 -11.89
CA ALA A 149 -17.18 -15.38 -11.55
C ALA A 149 -18.27 -15.35 -12.61
N SER A 150 -17.89 -15.32 -13.89
CA SER A 150 -18.82 -15.31 -15.01
C SER A 150 -18.15 -15.75 -16.31
N VAL A 151 -18.96 -16.11 -17.28
CA VAL A 151 -18.51 -16.48 -18.63
C VAL A 151 -19.40 -15.76 -19.63
N THR A 152 -18.80 -15.12 -20.62
CA THR A 152 -19.48 -14.40 -21.70
C THR A 152 -18.94 -14.86 -23.06
N PRO A 153 -19.75 -14.84 -24.13
CA PRO A 153 -21.19 -14.57 -24.13
C PRO A 153 -22.01 -15.73 -23.51
N SER A 154 -23.28 -15.46 -23.19
CA SER A 154 -24.24 -16.52 -22.82
C SER A 154 -24.64 -17.33 -24.06
N PRO A 155 -24.82 -18.66 -23.96
CA PRO A 155 -25.19 -19.47 -25.10
C PRO A 155 -26.60 -19.17 -25.60
N VAL A 156 -26.82 -19.38 -26.89
CA VAL A 156 -28.14 -19.39 -27.56
C VAL A 156 -28.24 -20.66 -28.40
N SER A 157 -29.42 -21.25 -28.51
CA SER A 157 -29.63 -22.55 -29.17
C SER A 157 -29.30 -22.55 -30.66
N THR A 158 -29.36 -21.38 -31.27
CA THR A 158 -29.21 -21.19 -32.72
C THR A 158 -27.78 -20.91 -33.16
N LYS A 159 -26.86 -20.57 -32.24
CA LYS A 159 -25.47 -20.21 -32.56
C LYS A 159 -24.49 -20.96 -31.68
N LYS A 160 -23.58 -21.71 -32.30
CA LYS A 160 -22.39 -22.23 -31.64
C LYS A 160 -21.39 -21.09 -31.43
N ILE A 161 -21.01 -20.85 -30.18
CA ILE A 161 -19.97 -19.86 -29.81
C ILE A 161 -18.62 -20.40 -30.25
N ALA A 162 -17.83 -19.59 -30.97
CA ALA A 162 -16.47 -19.95 -31.37
C ALA A 162 -15.52 -19.85 -30.16
N GLU A 163 -14.46 -20.66 -30.14
CA GLU A 163 -13.55 -20.74 -28.98
C GLU A 163 -12.93 -19.38 -28.61
N GLY A 164 -12.51 -18.57 -29.60
CA GLY A 164 -11.95 -17.23 -29.36
C GLY A 164 -12.97 -16.16 -28.92
N GLU A 165 -14.28 -16.45 -28.99
CA GLU A 165 -15.34 -15.55 -28.52
C GLU A 165 -15.55 -15.63 -27.01
N TYR A 166 -15.09 -16.70 -26.35
CA TYR A 166 -15.23 -16.82 -24.90
C TYR A 166 -14.39 -15.77 -24.16
N ARG A 167 -14.99 -15.22 -23.11
CA ARG A 167 -14.36 -14.38 -22.10
C ARG A 167 -14.82 -14.87 -20.73
N VAL A 168 -13.87 -15.26 -19.89
CA VAL A 168 -14.11 -15.80 -18.55
C VAL A 168 -13.61 -14.79 -17.53
N ALA A 169 -14.48 -14.37 -16.61
CA ALA A 169 -14.09 -13.58 -15.45
C ALA A 169 -13.66 -14.53 -14.35
N PHE A 170 -12.41 -14.44 -13.92
CA PHE A 170 -11.89 -15.13 -12.76
C PHE A 170 -11.92 -14.19 -11.56
N HIS A 171 -12.65 -14.56 -10.51
CA HIS A 171 -12.61 -13.86 -9.23
C HIS A 171 -11.44 -14.40 -8.41
N VAL A 172 -10.55 -13.50 -8.01
CA VAL A 172 -9.42 -13.79 -7.15
C VAL A 172 -9.60 -13.05 -5.84
N ALA A 173 -9.66 -13.80 -4.75
CA ALA A 173 -9.62 -13.27 -3.40
C ALA A 173 -8.36 -13.76 -2.69
N VAL A 174 -7.69 -12.92 -1.92
CA VAL A 174 -6.62 -13.39 -1.04
C VAL A 174 -7.23 -14.36 -0.05
N ALA A 175 -6.68 -15.57 0.06
CA ALA A 175 -7.01 -16.47 1.14
C ALA A 175 -6.51 -15.83 2.42
N GLU A 176 -7.41 -15.18 3.16
CA GLU A 176 -7.11 -14.80 4.53
C GLU A 176 -6.66 -16.08 5.25
N ASN A 177 -5.35 -16.17 5.51
CA ASN A 177 -4.61 -17.27 6.13
C ASN A 177 -3.99 -18.36 5.24
N ALA A 178 -3.23 -18.02 4.19
CA ALA A 178 -2.11 -18.87 3.76
C ALA A 178 -0.97 -18.08 3.10
N SER A 179 0.20 -18.08 3.76
CA SER A 179 1.51 -17.65 3.25
C SER A 179 1.83 -16.13 3.17
N GLY A 180 2.46 -15.63 4.23
CA GLY A 180 3.89 -15.33 4.10
C GLY A 180 4.33 -13.97 3.58
N ASN A 181 3.55 -13.20 2.80
CA ASN A 181 3.93 -11.81 2.48
C ASN A 181 3.27 -10.83 3.46
N LYS A 182 3.81 -10.85 4.67
CA LYS A 182 3.40 -10.03 5.79
C LYS A 182 3.80 -8.57 5.52
N ASN A 183 2.94 -7.82 4.82
CA ASN A 183 2.78 -6.40 5.14
C ASN A 183 2.19 -6.35 6.56
N THR A 184 3.05 -6.60 7.55
CA THR A 184 2.72 -6.54 8.97
C THR A 184 3.43 -5.36 9.58
N GLY A 185 2.68 -4.57 10.33
CA GLY A 185 3.27 -3.61 11.23
C GLY A 185 3.47 -4.22 12.62
N THR A 186 4.21 -3.49 13.46
CA THR A 186 4.32 -3.82 14.89
C THR A 186 3.81 -2.65 15.71
N ILE A 187 2.82 -2.90 16.56
CA ILE A 187 2.39 -1.92 17.56
C ILE A 187 3.24 -2.18 18.79
N LYS A 188 4.00 -1.17 19.23
CA LYS A 188 4.72 -1.17 20.51
C LYS A 188 4.16 -0.08 21.39
N GLY A 189 4.28 -0.23 22.69
CA GLY A 189 3.92 0.85 23.61
C GLY A 189 4.00 0.44 25.06
N LEU A 190 3.59 1.37 25.90
CA LEU A 190 3.59 1.23 27.35
C LEU A 190 2.15 1.34 27.88
N VAL A 191 1.78 0.44 28.79
CA VAL A 191 0.56 0.59 29.58
C VAL A 191 0.93 1.13 30.96
N THR A 192 0.32 2.25 31.36
CA THR A 192 0.62 2.95 32.62
C THR A 192 -0.63 3.17 33.47
N LEU A 193 -0.43 3.24 34.78
CA LEU A 193 -1.42 3.67 35.77
C LEU A 193 -1.22 5.15 36.07
N SER A 194 -2.29 5.94 35.97
CA SER A 194 -2.32 7.36 36.37
C SER A 194 -3.75 7.76 36.77
N PRO A 195 -3.99 8.62 37.77
CA PRO A 195 -3.00 9.12 38.74
C PRO A 195 -2.58 8.03 39.73
N THR A 196 -1.42 8.19 40.39
CA THR A 196 -0.94 7.25 41.43
C THR A 196 -0.96 7.84 42.84
N CYS A 197 -1.30 9.12 42.96
CA CYS A 197 -1.44 9.87 44.21
C CYS A 197 -2.77 10.65 44.22
N PRO A 198 -3.40 10.85 45.40
CA PRO A 198 -4.61 11.67 45.53
C PRO A 198 -4.42 13.14 45.16
N VAL A 199 -3.23 13.71 45.44
CA VAL A 199 -2.94 15.13 45.18
C VAL A 199 -1.57 15.24 44.53
N GLU A 200 -1.49 15.96 43.41
CA GLU A 200 -0.23 16.33 42.75
C GLU A 200 0.30 17.64 43.35
N ARG A 201 1.60 17.67 43.69
CA ARG A 201 2.30 18.87 44.21
C ARG A 201 3.19 19.47 43.13
N MET A 202 3.57 20.74 43.28
CA MET A 202 4.52 21.42 42.41
C MET A 202 5.79 21.79 43.22
N PRO A 203 6.98 21.26 42.87
CA PRO A 203 7.26 20.36 41.74
C PRO A 203 6.67 18.94 41.92
N PRO A 204 6.38 18.21 40.83
CA PRO A 204 5.83 16.85 40.88
C PRO A 204 6.68 15.89 41.72
N GLU A 205 6.05 15.16 42.63
CA GLU A 205 6.74 14.16 43.45
C GLU A 205 7.03 12.91 42.60
N PRO A 206 8.28 12.40 42.56
CA PRO A 206 8.64 11.26 41.72
C PRO A 206 7.80 10.00 41.97
N GLN A 207 7.35 9.78 43.20
CA GLN A 207 6.48 8.65 43.57
C GLN A 207 5.07 8.71 42.97
N CYS A 208 4.64 9.90 42.53
CA CYS A 208 3.36 10.16 41.90
C CYS A 208 3.41 10.07 40.37
N ALA A 209 4.60 9.84 39.79
CA ALA A 209 4.74 9.59 38.37
C ALA A 209 3.91 8.37 37.92
N PRO A 210 3.45 8.33 36.66
CA PRO A 210 2.76 7.16 36.11
C PRO A 210 3.57 5.88 36.32
N LYS A 211 2.90 4.82 36.77
CA LYS A 211 3.55 3.53 37.06
C LYS A 211 3.26 2.51 35.95
N PRO A 212 4.22 1.64 35.59
CA PRO A 212 3.95 0.54 34.68
C PRO A 212 2.76 -0.32 35.12
N TYR A 213 1.93 -0.74 34.17
CA TYR A 213 0.80 -1.62 34.42
C TYR A 213 0.96 -2.97 33.70
N GLN A 214 1.17 -4.04 34.48
CA GLN A 214 1.19 -5.39 33.95
C GLN A 214 -0.24 -5.93 33.78
N THR A 215 -0.72 -6.07 32.55
CA THR A 215 -2.10 -6.43 32.21
C THR A 215 -2.21 -7.12 30.86
N GLU A 216 -3.41 -7.62 30.53
CA GLU A 216 -3.72 -8.14 29.19
C GLU A 216 -4.06 -6.99 28.24
N VAL A 217 -3.53 -7.06 27.01
CA VAL A 217 -3.84 -6.16 25.90
C VAL A 217 -4.48 -6.97 24.79
N LYS A 218 -5.74 -6.63 24.47
CA LYS A 218 -6.54 -7.27 23.42
C LYS A 218 -6.64 -6.35 22.23
N VAL A 219 -6.37 -6.89 21.05
CA VAL A 219 -6.54 -6.21 19.77
C VAL A 219 -7.74 -6.80 19.05
N PHE A 220 -8.72 -5.95 18.79
CA PHE A 220 -9.96 -6.27 18.11
C PHE A 220 -9.93 -5.77 16.66
N ASP A 221 -10.80 -6.33 15.83
CA ASP A 221 -11.14 -5.75 14.53
C ASP A 221 -11.68 -4.32 14.68
N VAL A 222 -11.72 -3.55 13.59
CA VAL A 222 -12.19 -2.16 13.60
C VAL A 222 -13.61 -2.01 14.18
N LYS A 223 -14.45 -3.05 14.08
CA LYS A 223 -15.81 -3.10 14.62
C LYS A 223 -15.86 -3.44 16.11
N GLY A 224 -14.75 -3.82 16.73
CA GLY A 224 -14.65 -4.21 18.15
C GLY A 224 -15.36 -5.51 18.51
N SER A 225 -15.71 -6.34 17.51
CA SER A 225 -16.55 -7.54 17.70
C SER A 225 -15.72 -8.82 17.81
N LYS A 226 -14.52 -8.85 17.23
CA LYS A 226 -13.67 -10.05 17.19
C LYS A 226 -12.27 -9.74 17.70
N ILE A 227 -11.77 -10.56 18.62
CA ILE A 227 -10.37 -10.51 19.06
C ILE A 227 -9.50 -11.11 17.93
N ILE A 228 -8.60 -10.28 17.40
CA ILE A 228 -7.62 -10.66 16.37
C ILE A 228 -6.36 -11.21 17.02
N LYS A 229 -5.92 -10.59 18.13
CA LYS A 229 -4.74 -11.02 18.89
C LYS A 229 -4.84 -10.53 20.33
N SER A 230 -4.20 -11.24 21.24
CA SER A 230 -3.96 -10.77 22.60
C SER A 230 -2.48 -10.94 22.97
N THR A 231 -2.02 -10.08 23.86
CA THR A 231 -0.69 -10.14 24.46
C THR A 231 -0.76 -9.69 25.91
N ARG A 232 0.28 -9.94 26.68
CA ARG A 232 0.41 -9.49 28.07
C ARG A 232 1.58 -8.52 28.15
N THR A 233 1.40 -7.41 28.86
CA THR A 233 2.49 -6.47 29.07
C THR A 233 3.57 -7.05 29.98
N GLY A 234 4.80 -6.57 29.83
CA GLY A 234 5.91 -6.85 30.75
C GLY A 234 5.68 -6.25 32.13
N SER A 235 6.56 -6.58 33.08
CA SER A 235 6.57 -5.93 34.41
C SER A 235 6.93 -4.44 34.33
N ASP A 236 7.60 -4.05 33.26
CA ASP A 236 7.87 -2.67 32.88
C ASP A 236 6.70 -2.01 32.13
N GLY A 237 5.57 -2.71 31.95
CA GLY A 237 4.37 -2.21 31.28
C GLY A 237 4.45 -2.24 29.75
N SER A 238 5.57 -2.67 29.18
CA SER A 238 5.77 -2.67 27.72
C SER A 238 4.96 -3.78 27.04
N PHE A 239 4.48 -3.52 25.84
CA PHE A 239 3.92 -4.55 24.97
C PHE A 239 4.37 -4.39 23.53
N ALA A 240 4.35 -5.49 22.79
CA ALA A 240 4.55 -5.51 21.36
C ALA A 240 3.58 -6.52 20.73
N VAL A 241 2.97 -6.14 19.61
CA VAL A 241 2.11 -7.03 18.84
C VAL A 241 2.31 -6.79 17.35
N THR A 242 2.60 -7.86 16.62
CA THR A 242 2.79 -7.82 15.16
C THR A 242 1.53 -8.33 14.48
N LEU A 243 0.95 -7.51 13.60
CA LEU A 243 -0.33 -7.74 12.94
C LEU A 243 -0.26 -7.28 11.48
N PRO A 244 -1.11 -7.79 10.58
CA PRO A 244 -1.24 -7.25 9.23
C PRO A 244 -1.52 -5.74 9.25
N VAL A 245 -1.18 -5.04 8.16
CA VAL A 245 -1.63 -3.65 8.00
C VAL A 245 -3.14 -3.56 8.05
N GLY A 246 -3.67 -2.55 8.73
CA GLY A 246 -5.11 -2.41 8.90
C GLY A 246 -5.53 -1.53 10.06
N ASN A 247 -6.83 -1.45 10.29
CA ASN A 247 -7.42 -0.67 11.38
C ASN A 247 -7.85 -1.59 12.52
N TYR A 248 -7.43 -1.24 13.73
CA TYR A 248 -7.63 -2.06 14.92
C TYR A 248 -8.13 -1.22 16.10
N LYS A 249 -8.86 -1.88 17.00
CA LYS A 249 -9.20 -1.32 18.31
C LYS A 249 -8.41 -2.06 19.39
N ILE A 250 -7.65 -1.33 20.19
CA ILE A 250 -6.81 -1.88 21.26
C ILE A 250 -7.49 -1.59 22.60
N GLN A 251 -7.57 -2.59 23.46
CA GLN A 251 -8.07 -2.47 24.82
C GLN A 251 -7.07 -3.12 25.78
N ALA A 252 -6.62 -2.37 26.79
CA ALA A 252 -5.86 -2.91 27.91
C ALA A 252 -6.78 -3.12 29.12
N GLY A 253 -6.40 -4.01 30.03
CA GLY A 253 -7.11 -4.18 31.30
C GLY A 253 -8.37 -5.04 31.22
N THR A 254 -9.08 -5.10 32.33
CA THR A 254 -10.36 -5.83 32.43
C THR A 254 -11.53 -4.89 32.21
N GLU A 255 -12.46 -5.27 31.34
CA GLU A 255 -13.71 -4.54 31.16
C GLU A 255 -14.46 -4.40 32.49
N ASN A 256 -14.98 -3.19 32.74
CA ASN A 256 -15.86 -2.84 33.87
C ASN A 256 -15.24 -2.93 35.28
N ARG A 257 -13.92 -2.84 35.43
CA ARG A 257 -13.26 -2.65 36.74
C ARG A 257 -12.13 -1.64 36.66
N LEU A 258 -11.85 -0.97 37.77
CA LEU A 258 -10.64 -0.15 37.92
C LEU A 258 -9.40 -1.06 38.00
N PRO A 259 -8.24 -0.61 37.48
CA PRO A 259 -8.02 0.62 36.73
C PRO A 259 -8.67 0.57 35.34
N SER A 260 -9.31 1.67 34.93
CA SER A 260 -10.07 1.76 33.67
C SER A 260 -9.19 2.31 32.55
N CYS A 261 -8.99 1.50 31.51
CA CYS A 261 -8.26 1.90 30.31
C CYS A 261 -9.27 2.18 29.19
N SER A 262 -9.19 3.36 28.56
CA SER A 262 -10.04 3.64 27.39
C SER A 262 -9.52 2.90 26.15
N PRO A 263 -10.39 2.28 25.34
CA PRO A 263 -9.95 1.67 24.09
C PRO A 263 -9.43 2.71 23.11
N ILE A 264 -8.39 2.36 22.36
CA ILE A 264 -7.75 3.21 21.36
C ILE A 264 -7.94 2.59 19.98
N VAL A 265 -8.33 3.39 18.98
CA VAL A 265 -8.38 2.96 17.60
C VAL A 265 -7.09 3.38 16.90
N VAL A 266 -6.45 2.46 16.18
CA VAL A 266 -5.18 2.70 15.49
C VAL A 266 -5.22 2.19 14.05
N THR A 267 -4.54 2.91 13.17
CA THR A 267 -4.22 2.43 11.82
C THR A 267 -2.78 1.95 11.83
N LEU A 268 -2.56 0.68 11.49
CA LEU A 268 -1.26 0.03 11.47
C LEU A 268 -0.71 0.00 10.02
N PRO A 269 0.34 0.76 9.69
CA PRO A 269 1.08 0.64 8.44
C PRO A 269 2.08 -0.53 8.51
N ALA A 270 2.81 -0.80 7.41
CA ALA A 270 3.78 -1.90 7.32
C ALA A 270 5.12 -1.57 8.04
N GLU A 271 5.02 -0.97 9.22
CA GLU A 271 6.14 -0.50 10.03
C GLU A 271 5.80 -0.54 11.53
N THR A 272 6.70 -0.06 12.38
CA THR A 272 6.46 0.01 13.82
C THR A 272 5.81 1.33 14.21
N ILE A 273 4.69 1.26 14.94
CA ILE A 273 4.05 2.44 15.55
C ILE A 273 4.11 2.35 17.07
N LEU A 274 4.13 3.51 17.73
CA LEU A 274 4.12 3.63 19.18
C LEU A 274 2.74 4.05 19.68
N VAL A 275 2.17 3.30 20.62
CA VAL A 275 0.83 3.51 21.18
C VAL A 275 0.86 3.28 22.69
N ASP A 276 0.90 4.36 23.46
CA ASP A 276 0.84 4.29 24.91
C ASP A 276 -0.60 4.33 25.41
N ILE A 277 -0.90 3.52 26.43
CA ILE A 277 -2.23 3.40 27.02
C ILE A 277 -2.14 3.85 28.48
N SER A 278 -2.84 4.92 28.82
CA SER A 278 -2.99 5.36 30.21
C SER A 278 -4.30 4.83 30.79
N CYS A 279 -4.21 4.18 31.95
CA CYS A 279 -5.33 3.60 32.67
C CYS A 279 -5.61 4.41 33.95
N ASP A 280 -6.84 4.89 34.07
CA ASP A 280 -7.33 5.64 35.23
C ASP A 280 -7.46 4.72 36.44
N THR A 281 -6.70 5.00 37.49
CA THR A 281 -6.79 4.23 38.75
C THR A 281 -8.06 4.53 39.54
N GLY A 282 -8.76 5.63 39.23
CA GLY A 282 -9.91 6.13 39.97
C GLY A 282 -9.54 6.90 41.25
N ILE A 283 -8.25 7.15 41.49
CA ILE A 283 -7.79 8.01 42.59
C ILE A 283 -8.18 9.47 42.28
N ARG A 284 -8.69 10.18 43.29
CA ARG A 284 -9.17 11.57 43.24
C ARG A 284 -8.84 12.28 44.55
#